data_AF-A0A8K0HKV4-F1
#
_entry.id   AF-A0A8K0HKV4-F1
#
_cell.length_a   1.000
_cell.length_b   1.000
_cell.length_c   1.000
_cell.angle_alpha   90.00
_cell.angle_beta   90.00
_cell.angle_gamma   90.00
#
_symmetry.space_group_name_H-M   'P 1'
#
loop_
_entity.id
_entity.type
_entity.pdbx_description
1 polymer ?
#
loop_
_entity_poly.entity_id
_entity_poly.type
_entity_poly.pdbx_seq_one_letter_code
_entity_poly.pdbx_strand_id
1 'polypeptide(L)'
;MTYDHYSPGWLLKSMASGQIKGNSGIRDWIQSDLSSKKIVLGLPFYCYVWRLMNANNHGLFALAATLGDGSIGYRQIRDLIWHNVTTAVHKRM
;
A
#
# COMPACT_ATOMS: atom_id res chain seq x y z
N MET A 1 -7.54 -2.42 11.19
CA MET A 1 -6.62 -3.12 10.26
C MET A 1 -5.70 -2.07 9.68
N THR A 2 -4.40 -2.35 9.57
CA THR A 2 -3.34 -1.37 9.25
C THR A 2 -2.88 -1.43 7.79
N TYR A 3 -3.78 -1.82 6.91
CA TYR A 3 -3.57 -2.02 5.47
C TYR A 3 -4.84 -1.62 4.71
N ASP A 4 -4.82 -1.71 3.37
CA ASP A 4 -5.91 -1.25 2.48
C ASP A 4 -6.22 0.24 2.55
N HIS A 5 -5.24 1.07 2.90
CA HIS A 5 -5.42 2.53 2.91
C HIS A 5 -5.58 3.12 1.50
N TYR A 6 -5.03 2.45 0.47
CA TYR A 6 -5.05 2.89 -0.92
C TYR A 6 -5.21 1.70 -1.86
N SER A 7 -6.09 1.81 -2.86
CA SER A 7 -6.29 0.82 -3.92
C SER A 7 -6.63 1.51 -5.25
N PRO A 8 -6.28 0.91 -6.40
CA PRO A 8 -6.68 1.38 -7.73
C PRO A 8 -8.19 1.29 -7.99
N GLY A 9 -8.97 0.60 -7.15
CA GLY A 9 -10.42 0.53 -7.29
C GLY A 9 -11.15 1.82 -6.92
N TRP A 10 -10.55 2.66 -6.07
CA TRP A 10 -11.15 3.92 -5.62
C TRP A 10 -10.20 5.12 -5.66
N LEU A 11 -8.96 4.96 -6.11
CA LEU A 11 -7.98 6.05 -6.18
C LEU A 11 -7.25 6.11 -7.54
N LEU A 12 -7.33 7.28 -8.18
CA LEU A 12 -6.62 7.62 -9.44
C LEU A 12 -5.15 8.00 -9.25
N LYS A 13 -4.57 7.66 -8.09
CA LYS A 13 -3.18 7.94 -7.71
C LYS A 13 -2.62 6.72 -6.98
N SER A 14 -1.32 6.46 -7.13
CA SER A 14 -0.64 5.36 -6.41
C SER A 14 -0.60 5.57 -4.88
N MET A 15 -0.87 6.78 -4.40
CA MET A 15 -1.02 7.15 -2.99
C MET A 15 -1.78 8.49 -2.88
N ALA A 16 -2.50 8.75 -1.77
CA ALA A 16 -3.19 10.03 -1.55
C ALA A 16 -2.40 10.98 -0.63
N SER A 17 -2.59 12.29 -0.81
CA SER A 17 -2.07 13.32 0.10
C SER A 17 -2.68 13.18 1.50
N GLY A 18 -1.86 13.20 2.54
CA GLY A 18 -2.29 12.98 3.94
C GLY A 18 -1.99 11.58 4.50
N GLN A 19 -1.03 10.85 3.90
CA GLN A 19 -0.45 9.57 4.35
C GLN A 19 -1.07 8.96 5.62
N ILE A 20 -1.99 8.02 5.45
CA ILE A 20 -2.50 7.22 6.56
C ILE A 20 -1.40 6.23 6.92
N LYS A 21 -0.86 6.36 8.15
CA LYS A 21 0.21 5.51 8.67
C LYS A 21 -0.36 4.55 9.72
N GLY A 22 0.10 3.29 9.71
CA GLY A 22 -0.28 2.32 10.74
C GLY A 22 0.03 2.80 12.17
N ASN A 23 1.14 3.53 12.36
CA ASN A 23 1.49 4.12 13.65
C ASN A 23 0.46 5.15 14.16
N SER A 24 -0.15 5.94 13.27
CA SER A 24 -1.20 6.88 13.66
C SER A 24 -2.41 6.12 14.21
N GLY A 25 -2.87 5.08 13.50
CA GLY A 25 -3.97 4.25 13.99
C GLY A 25 -3.66 3.57 15.33
N ILE A 26 -2.44 3.06 15.53
CA ILE A 26 -2.02 2.48 16.82
C ILE A 26 -2.09 3.53 17.94
N ARG A 27 -1.61 4.75 17.69
CA ARG A 27 -1.67 5.85 18.66
C ARG A 27 -3.12 6.22 19.00
N ASP A 28 -4.00 6.26 18.01
CA ASP A 28 -5.42 6.59 18.20
C ASP A 28 -6.13 5.53 19.07
N TRP A 29 -5.83 4.25 18.85
CA TRP A 29 -6.34 3.17 19.69
C TRP A 29 -5.87 3.30 21.15
N ILE A 30 -4.59 3.59 21.36
CA ILE A 30 -4.02 3.78 22.70
C ILE A 30 -4.63 5.01 23.38
N GLN A 31 -4.81 6.11 22.65
CA GLN A 31 -5.46 7.33 23.14
C GLN A 31 -6.94 7.12 23.47
N SER A 32 -7.58 6.11 22.88
CA SER A 32 -8.94 5.67 23.17
C SER A 32 -8.99 4.60 24.29
N ASP A 33 -7.98 4.57 25.16
CA ASP A 33 -7.83 3.66 26.30
C ASP A 33 -7.66 2.17 25.96
N LEU A 34 -7.36 1.81 24.70
CA LEU A 34 -7.00 0.43 24.37
C LEU A 34 -5.58 0.12 24.86
N SER A 35 -5.45 -0.82 25.79
CA SER A 35 -4.15 -1.31 26.23
C SER A 35 -3.32 -1.81 25.04
N SER A 36 -2.08 -1.33 24.92
CA SER A 36 -1.14 -1.74 23.87
C SER A 36 -0.90 -3.26 23.82
N LYS A 37 -1.01 -3.95 24.96
CA LYS A 37 -0.89 -5.42 25.06
C LYS A 37 -2.04 -6.18 24.40
N LYS A 38 -3.12 -5.49 24.05
CA LYS A 38 -4.30 -6.07 23.36
C LYS A 38 -4.35 -5.71 21.88
N ILE A 39 -3.32 -5.03 21.36
CA ILE A 39 -3.24 -4.66 19.95
C ILE A 39 -2.51 -5.77 19.19
N VAL A 40 -3.18 -6.35 18.20
CA VAL A 40 -2.59 -7.28 17.24
C VAL A 40 -2.46 -6.56 15.90
N LEU A 41 -1.23 -6.48 15.38
CA LEU A 41 -0.95 -5.84 14.10
C LEU A 41 -1.16 -6.82 12.95
N GLY A 42 -2.03 -6.47 12.01
CA GLY A 42 -2.20 -7.22 10.77
C GLY A 42 -1.17 -6.79 9.72
N LEU A 43 -0.49 -7.75 9.10
CA LEU A 43 0.47 -7.51 8.01
C LEU A 43 -0.06 -8.13 6.71
N PRO A 44 -0.25 -7.35 5.64
CA PRO A 44 -0.77 -7.87 4.39
C PRO A 44 0.32 -8.64 3.62
N PHE A 45 0.02 -9.88 3.20
CA PHE A 45 0.85 -10.66 2.27
C PHE A 45 0.31 -10.55 0.83
N TYR A 46 -0.11 -9.34 0.47
CA TYR A 46 -0.58 -8.94 -0.84
C TYR A 46 -0.33 -7.43 -1.02
N CYS A 47 -0.42 -6.94 -2.25
CA CYS A 47 -0.32 -5.52 -2.58
C CYS A 47 -1.32 -5.15 -3.66
N TYR A 48 -1.35 -3.87 -4.02
CA TYR A 48 -2.13 -3.35 -5.13
C TYR A 48 -1.23 -2.92 -6.29
N VAL A 49 -1.71 -3.11 -7.51
CA VAL A 49 -1.04 -2.71 -8.75
C VAL A 49 -1.78 -1.54 -9.37
N TRP A 50 -1.05 -0.48 -9.72
CA TRP A 50 -1.57 0.65 -10.46
C TRP A 50 -1.02 0.66 -11.88
N ARG A 51 -1.88 0.98 -12.87
CA ARG A 51 -1.43 1.31 -14.23
C ARG A 51 -1.12 2.80 -14.27
N LEU A 52 0.16 3.14 -14.30
CA LEU A 52 0.62 4.54 -14.37
C LEU A 52 0.14 5.20 -15.67
N MET A 53 -0.28 6.47 -15.58
CA MET A 53 -0.60 7.28 -16.77
C MET A 53 0.66 7.65 -17.57
N ASN A 54 1.81 7.74 -16.90
CA ASN A 54 3.10 8.02 -17.50
C ASN A 54 4.17 7.14 -16.84
N ALA A 55 4.81 6.27 -17.63
CA ALA A 55 5.82 5.33 -17.14
C ALA A 55 7.06 6.04 -16.56
N ASN A 56 7.37 7.27 -17.02
CA ASN A 56 8.48 8.07 -16.49
C ASN A 56 8.15 8.69 -15.11
N ASN A 57 6.88 8.68 -14.69
CA ASN A 57 6.46 9.09 -13.35
C ASN A 57 6.01 7.86 -12.54
N HIS A 58 6.98 7.15 -12.00
CA HIS A 58 6.79 5.89 -11.26
C HIS A 58 6.97 6.06 -9.75
N GLY A 59 6.84 7.29 -9.24
CA GLY A 59 6.96 7.61 -7.82
C GLY A 59 5.67 7.38 -7.03
N LEU A 60 5.75 7.67 -5.73
CA LEU A 60 4.55 7.82 -4.91
C LEU A 60 3.72 9.00 -5.43
N PHE A 61 2.39 8.92 -5.27
CA PHE A 61 1.43 9.94 -5.71
C PHE A 61 1.33 10.12 -7.23
N ALA A 62 2.02 9.29 -8.02
CA ALA A 62 1.90 9.29 -9.47
C ALA A 62 0.45 9.02 -9.91
N LEU A 63 0.02 9.72 -10.97
CA LEU A 63 -1.29 9.51 -11.56
C LEU A 63 -1.38 8.12 -12.18
N ALA A 64 -2.50 7.45 -11.93
CA ALA A 64 -2.77 6.11 -12.42
C ALA A 64 -4.21 5.98 -12.90
N ALA A 65 -4.45 5.03 -13.80
CA ALA A 65 -5.79 4.62 -14.18
C ALA A 65 -6.38 3.69 -13.11
N THR A 66 -7.71 3.66 -13.01
CA THR A 66 -8.40 2.63 -12.24
C THR A 66 -8.17 1.26 -12.87
N LEU A 67 -7.94 0.28 -12.01
CA LEU A 67 -7.80 -1.13 -12.35
C LEU A 67 -8.56 -1.90 -11.29
N GLY A 68 -9.75 -2.43 -11.63
CA GLY A 68 -10.53 -3.35 -10.78
C GLY A 68 -10.32 -3.19 -9.27
N ASP A 69 -10.03 -4.28 -8.57
CA ASP A 69 -9.45 -4.23 -7.23
C ASP A 69 -7.93 -4.05 -7.28
N GLY A 70 -7.28 -4.54 -8.34
CA GLY A 70 -5.85 -4.50 -8.60
C GLY A 70 -5.01 -5.26 -7.57
N SER A 71 -5.62 -6.16 -6.80
CA SER A 71 -4.93 -6.90 -5.74
C SER A 71 -4.08 -8.03 -6.33
N ILE A 72 -2.86 -8.19 -5.83
CA ILE A 72 -1.97 -9.31 -6.17
C ILE A 72 -1.31 -9.86 -4.91
N GLY A 73 -1.20 -11.19 -4.82
CA GLY A 73 -0.58 -11.87 -3.68
C GLY A 73 0.96 -11.73 -3.66
N TYR A 74 1.56 -11.87 -2.48
CA TYR A 74 3.02 -11.82 -2.31
C TYR A 74 3.77 -12.79 -3.22
N ARG A 75 3.23 -13.99 -3.47
CA ARG A 75 3.81 -14.96 -4.39
C ARG A 75 3.93 -14.41 -5.81
N GLN A 76 2.88 -13.79 -6.33
CA GLN A 76 2.87 -13.19 -7.67
C GLN A 76 3.87 -12.02 -7.77
N ILE A 77 3.99 -11.22 -6.70
CA ILE A 77 5.00 -10.14 -6.63
C ILE A 77 6.42 -10.72 -6.70
N ARG A 78 6.67 -11.81 -5.97
CA ARG A 78 7.96 -12.49 -6.00
C ARG A 78 8.28 -13.05 -7.37
N ASP A 79 7.29 -13.61 -8.05
CA ASP A 79 7.45 -14.10 -9.42
C ASP A 79 7.80 -12.94 -10.39
N LEU A 80 7.14 -11.79 -10.28
CA LEU A 80 7.43 -10.60 -11.11
C LEU A 80 8.85 -10.05 -10.89
N ILE A 81 9.31 -10.02 -9.64
CA ILE A 81 10.68 -9.57 -9.30
C ILE A 81 11.71 -10.59 -9.79
N TRP A 82 11.45 -11.89 -9.59
CA TRP A 82 12.38 -12.95 -10.00
C TRP A 82 12.63 -12.94 -11.51
N HIS A 83 11.59 -12.72 -12.31
CA HIS A 83 11.70 -12.65 -13.78
C HIS A 83 12.24 -11.30 -14.29
N ASN A 84 12.74 -10.42 -13.41
CA ASN A 84 13.26 -9.09 -13.75
C ASN A 84 12.29 -8.21 -14.56
N VAL A 85 10.98 -8.42 -14.39
CA VAL A 85 9.94 -7.64 -15.06
C VAL A 85 9.73 -6.28 -14.37
N THR A 86 10.21 -6.13 -13.13
CA THR A 86 9.98 -4.93 -12.30
C THR A 86 11.23 -4.51 -11.53
N THR A 87 11.33 -3.22 -11.21
CA THR A 87 12.36 -2.67 -10.31
C THR A 87 11.79 -2.53 -8.91
N ALA A 88 12.42 -3.18 -7.92
CA ALA A 88 12.02 -3.05 -6.52
C ALA A 88 12.64 -1.80 -5.87
N VAL A 89 11.83 -0.99 -5.21
CA VAL A 89 12.27 0.22 -4.47
C VAL A 89 11.80 0.15 -3.03
N HIS A 90 12.72 0.19 -2.08
CA HIS A 90 12.41 0.32 -0.66
C HIS A 90 12.47 1.80 -0.24
N LYS A 91 11.39 2.33 0.34
CA LYS A 91 11.31 3.71 0.86
C LYS A 91 11.21 3.67 2.39
N ARG A 92 12.08 4.39 3.09
CA ARG A 92 11.90 4.72 4.51
C ARG A 92 11.01 5.97 4.59
N MET A 93 9.89 5.91 5.31
CA MET A 93 8.88 6.99 5.46
C MET A 93 8.53 7.25 6.93
#